data_AF-A0AAW1NNC0-F1
#
_entry.id   AF-A0AAW1NNC0-F1
#
_cell.length_a   1.000
_cell.length_b   1.000
_cell.length_c   1.000
_cell.angle_alpha   90.00
_cell.angle_beta   90.00
_cell.angle_gamma   90.00
#
_symmetry.space_group_name_H-M   'P 1'
#
loop_
_entity.id
_entity.type
_entity.pdbx_description
1 polymer ?
#
loop_
_entity_poly.entity_id
_entity_poly.type
_entity_poly.pdbx_seq_one_letter_code
_entity_poly.pdbx_strand_id
1 'polypeptide(L)'
;MLSSAASLFRRLTNPQDSTAAAWLALVLLLGEALLCVGVISRVSYTEIDWTAYMQQVEGFLKGERDYRNLKGQTGPLVYPAGFLYVYTAAWWLSRGGQILLAQIAFAVLYLATQAIVLWLYVRSRAVPPLAMVLLCSSKRLHSIFLLRLFNDGPAMLLAYAATALLVLRRYSVAIVGYSAAVSIKMNVLLMAPSVLIVALKDATPAEVVQGTAAGAALQLGLGAPFLLHAPGAYLGRAFELSRVFLHQWSVNLKFLPEHVFQARWLAAALLIGHLATLWLFARYRWCDKEGGFTKLLTAFWQRSGQHTASTVPRRRNPRRAGKDSPKAESPQASVKAASTARANAGKEQHATSSGMRLRTEHVLLILFSGNFIGIVFSRTLHYQFYSWLM
;
A
#
# COMPACT_ATOMS: atom_id res chain seq x y z
N MET A 1 -12.31 41.30 -2.77
CA MET A 1 -11.17 40.46 -2.31
C MET A 1 -11.54 39.54 -1.15
N LEU A 2 -12.19 40.01 -0.08
CA LEU A 2 -12.63 39.17 1.05
C LEU A 2 -13.61 38.03 0.65
N SER A 3 -14.51 38.28 -0.31
CA SER A 3 -15.45 37.27 -0.82
C SER A 3 -14.77 36.12 -1.58
N SER A 4 -13.68 36.42 -2.32
CA SER A 4 -12.89 35.44 -3.08
C SER A 4 -12.01 34.57 -2.17
N ALA A 5 -11.44 35.16 -1.11
CA ALA A 5 -10.65 34.41 -0.13
C ALA A 5 -11.54 33.44 0.67
N ALA A 6 -12.73 33.90 1.11
CA ALA A 6 -13.68 33.06 1.80
C ALA A 6 -14.22 31.91 0.94
N SER A 7 -14.42 32.13 -0.37
CA SER A 7 -14.86 31.08 -1.29
C SER A 7 -13.76 30.04 -1.52
N LEU A 8 -12.51 30.46 -1.71
CA LEU A 8 -11.37 29.55 -1.84
C LEU A 8 -11.18 28.72 -0.57
N PHE A 9 -11.20 29.36 0.61
CA PHE A 9 -11.06 28.67 1.89
C PHE A 9 -12.13 27.58 2.05
N ARG A 10 -13.40 27.91 1.79
CA ARG A 10 -14.51 26.94 1.85
C ARG A 10 -14.28 25.72 0.95
N ARG A 11 -13.74 25.92 -0.25
CA ARG A 11 -13.41 24.83 -1.18
C ARG A 11 -12.25 23.97 -0.67
N LEU A 12 -11.19 24.61 -0.17
CA LEU A 12 -10.01 23.91 0.36
C LEU A 12 -10.27 23.18 1.69
N THR A 13 -11.31 23.57 2.43
CA THR A 13 -11.76 22.87 3.64
C THR A 13 -12.83 21.80 3.38
N ASN A 14 -13.33 21.66 2.14
CA ASN A 14 -14.36 20.68 1.81
C ASN A 14 -13.73 19.39 1.23
N PRO A 15 -13.77 18.25 1.94
CA PRO A 15 -13.23 16.97 1.45
C PRO A 15 -13.88 16.47 0.15
N GLN A 16 -15.11 16.91 -0.15
CA GLN A 16 -15.85 16.47 -1.32
C GLN A 16 -15.54 17.29 -2.59
N ASP A 17 -14.85 18.43 -2.47
CA ASP A 17 -14.45 19.23 -3.64
C ASP A 17 -13.20 18.63 -4.29
N SER A 18 -13.39 17.56 -5.05
CA SER A 18 -12.28 16.87 -5.74
C SER A 18 -11.60 17.73 -6.80
N THR A 19 -12.27 18.75 -7.32
CA THR A 19 -11.67 19.67 -8.30
C THR A 19 -10.69 20.61 -7.61
N ALA A 20 -11.07 21.20 -6.48
CA ALA A 20 -10.14 21.99 -5.66
C ALA A 20 -8.98 21.12 -5.15
N ALA A 21 -9.26 19.88 -4.74
CA ALA A 21 -8.23 18.92 -4.36
C ALA A 21 -7.23 18.64 -5.50
N ALA A 22 -7.72 18.35 -6.70
CA ALA A 22 -6.86 18.05 -7.85
C ALA A 22 -5.98 19.25 -8.26
N TRP A 23 -6.54 20.46 -8.26
CA TRP A 23 -5.77 21.66 -8.55
C TRP A 23 -4.70 21.93 -7.49
N LEU A 24 -5.05 21.81 -6.21
CA LEU A 24 -4.08 21.97 -5.13
C LEU A 24 -2.98 20.91 -5.22
N ALA A 25 -3.32 19.65 -5.49
CA ALA A 25 -2.34 18.58 -5.67
C ALA A 25 -1.36 18.88 -6.81
N LEU A 26 -1.84 19.40 -7.96
CA LEU A 26 -0.98 19.80 -9.07
C LEU A 26 -0.03 20.94 -8.68
N VAL A 27 -0.56 22.00 -8.04
CA VAL A 27 0.25 23.14 -7.58
C VAL A 27 1.32 22.69 -6.59
N LEU A 28 0.93 21.83 -5.64
CA LEU A 28 1.85 21.26 -4.66
C LEU A 28 2.93 20.43 -5.34
N LEU A 29 2.59 19.56 -6.30
CA LEU A 29 3.57 18.73 -6.99
C LEU A 29 4.58 19.56 -7.80
N LEU A 30 4.12 20.64 -8.45
CA LEU A 30 5.01 21.59 -9.14
C LEU A 30 5.91 22.35 -8.14
N GLY A 31 5.36 22.76 -7.00
CA GLY A 31 6.12 23.38 -5.91
C GLY A 31 7.19 22.45 -5.36
N GLU A 32 6.87 21.17 -5.16
CA GLU A 32 7.82 20.14 -4.71
C GLU A 32 8.94 19.93 -5.73
N ALA A 33 8.66 19.98 -7.04
CA ALA A 33 9.70 19.87 -8.06
C ALA A 33 10.72 21.02 -7.96
N LEU A 34 10.24 22.25 -7.76
CA LEU A 34 11.10 23.41 -7.52
C LEU A 34 11.87 23.29 -6.19
N LEU A 35 11.21 22.78 -5.15
CA LEU A 35 11.83 22.54 -3.85
C LEU A 35 12.93 21.48 -3.94
N CYS A 36 12.74 20.40 -4.70
CA CYS A 36 13.79 19.41 -4.96
C CYS A 36 15.04 20.05 -5.57
N VAL A 37 14.87 20.91 -6.58
CA VAL A 37 15.98 21.65 -7.20
C VAL A 37 16.66 22.57 -6.17
N GLY A 38 15.87 23.27 -5.36
CA GLY A 38 16.38 24.12 -4.29
C GLY A 38 17.19 23.35 -3.23
N VAL A 39 16.69 22.19 -2.79
CA VAL A 39 17.36 21.34 -1.80
C VAL A 39 18.66 20.78 -2.37
N ILE A 40 18.65 20.23 -3.59
CA ILE A 40 19.86 19.66 -4.22
C ILE A 40 20.93 20.72 -4.43
N SER A 41 20.54 21.95 -4.79
CA SER A 41 21.50 23.03 -5.08
C SER A 41 22.00 23.78 -3.84
N ARG A 42 21.27 23.76 -2.72
CA ARG A 42 21.56 24.60 -1.54
C ARG A 42 21.84 23.84 -0.26
N VAL A 43 21.50 22.56 -0.18
CA VAL A 43 21.67 21.75 1.03
C VAL A 43 22.72 20.69 0.78
N SER A 44 23.72 20.65 1.66
CA SER A 44 24.80 19.65 1.58
C SER A 44 24.24 18.23 1.66
N TYR A 45 24.74 17.39 0.76
CA TYR A 45 24.47 15.95 0.78
C TYR A 45 24.91 15.34 2.12
N THR A 46 24.10 14.43 2.67
CA THR A 46 24.37 13.77 3.95
C THR A 46 24.53 12.28 3.72
N GLU A 47 25.77 11.84 3.52
CA GLU A 47 26.10 10.43 3.36
C GLU A 47 25.77 9.64 4.62
N ILE A 48 25.03 8.52 4.44
CA ILE A 48 24.77 7.55 5.51
C ILE A 48 24.96 6.15 4.92
N ASP A 49 24.14 5.78 3.94
CA ASP A 49 24.10 4.42 3.42
C ASP A 49 24.43 4.31 1.92
N TRP A 50 24.46 5.40 1.16
CA TRP A 50 24.67 5.33 -0.30
C TRP A 50 25.99 4.65 -0.65
N THR A 51 27.08 5.05 0.00
CA THR A 51 28.39 4.44 -0.19
C THR A 51 28.37 2.95 0.17
N ALA A 52 27.70 2.57 1.25
CA ALA A 52 27.55 1.17 1.63
C ALA A 52 26.73 0.38 0.60
N TYR A 53 25.68 0.99 0.04
CA TYR A 53 24.88 0.40 -1.03
C TYR A 53 25.72 0.20 -2.30
N MET A 54 26.53 1.19 -2.70
CA MET A 54 27.39 1.06 -3.87
C MET A 54 28.44 -0.04 -3.69
N GLN A 55 29.05 -0.17 -2.50
CA GLN A 55 29.98 -1.26 -2.20
C GLN A 55 29.32 -2.65 -2.30
N GLN A 56 28.10 -2.78 -1.79
CA GLN A 56 27.32 -4.03 -1.91
C GLN A 56 26.96 -4.35 -3.36
N VAL A 57 26.56 -3.34 -4.14
CA VAL A 57 26.29 -3.47 -5.58
C VAL A 57 27.53 -3.85 -6.36
N GLU A 58 28.68 -3.24 -6.07
CA GLU A 58 29.95 -3.60 -6.72
C GLU A 58 30.34 -5.06 -6.45
N GLY A 59 30.17 -5.54 -5.22
CA GLY A 59 30.38 -6.96 -4.90
C GLY A 59 29.49 -7.86 -5.76
N PHE A 60 28.20 -7.51 -5.88
CA PHE A 60 27.26 -8.22 -6.73
C PHE A 60 27.66 -8.18 -8.23
N LEU A 61 28.07 -7.01 -8.74
CA LEU A 61 28.53 -6.86 -10.13
C LEU A 61 29.82 -7.64 -10.42
N LYS A 62 30.70 -7.81 -9.43
CA LYS A 62 31.92 -8.64 -9.53
C LYS A 62 31.65 -10.15 -9.48
N GLY A 63 30.39 -10.57 -9.33
CA GLY A 63 30.00 -11.97 -9.34
C GLY A 63 29.75 -12.59 -7.97
N GLU A 64 29.79 -11.82 -6.88
CA GLU A 64 29.48 -12.35 -5.55
C GLU A 64 28.00 -12.76 -5.44
N ARG A 65 27.75 -13.98 -4.97
CA ARG A 65 26.42 -14.60 -4.83
C ARG A 65 26.18 -15.16 -3.42
N ASP A 66 27.10 -14.96 -2.49
CA ASP A 66 26.92 -15.24 -1.08
C ASP A 66 26.62 -13.95 -0.30
N TYR A 67 25.42 -13.87 0.26
CA TYR A 67 24.96 -12.72 1.05
C TYR A 67 25.82 -12.45 2.30
N ARG A 68 26.59 -13.43 2.79
CA ARG A 68 27.53 -13.23 3.91
C ARG A 68 28.70 -12.33 3.53
N ASN A 69 29.05 -12.29 2.24
CA ASN A 69 30.17 -11.53 1.72
C ASN A 69 29.77 -10.16 1.17
N LEU A 70 28.49 -9.97 0.83
CA LEU A 70 27.94 -8.68 0.42
C LEU A 70 27.82 -7.75 1.63
N LYS A 71 28.80 -6.89 1.83
CA LYS A 71 28.87 -5.92 2.95
C LYS A 71 29.40 -4.58 2.48
N GLY A 72 28.95 -3.52 3.12
CA GLY A 72 29.48 -2.17 2.97
C GLY A 72 30.00 -1.64 4.29
N GLN A 73 30.42 -0.38 4.31
CA GLN A 73 30.95 0.28 5.50
C GLN A 73 29.96 0.33 6.69
N THR A 74 28.65 0.26 6.42
CA THR A 74 27.60 0.24 7.46
C THR A 74 27.19 -1.17 7.88
N GLY A 75 27.82 -2.21 7.33
CA GLY A 75 27.62 -3.61 7.70
C GLY A 75 27.14 -4.51 6.55
N PRO A 76 26.67 -5.72 6.87
CA PRO A 76 26.22 -6.69 5.88
C PRO A 76 24.93 -6.24 5.17
N LEU A 77 24.73 -6.73 3.94
CA LEU A 77 23.48 -6.61 3.22
C LEU A 77 22.38 -7.39 3.95
N VAL A 78 21.30 -6.70 4.30
CA VAL A 78 20.13 -7.25 5.00
C VAL A 78 18.81 -7.01 4.26
N TYR A 79 18.90 -6.61 2.98
CA TYR A 79 17.73 -6.38 2.14
C TYR A 79 17.57 -7.55 1.17
N PRO A 80 16.33 -7.90 0.77
CA PRO A 80 16.14 -8.95 -0.23
C PRO A 80 16.66 -8.53 -1.61
N ALA A 81 16.72 -9.50 -2.54
CA ALA A 81 17.47 -9.34 -3.78
C ALA A 81 17.01 -8.18 -4.68
N GLY A 82 15.75 -7.75 -4.59
CA GLY A 82 15.24 -6.59 -5.32
C GLY A 82 16.05 -5.31 -5.07
N PHE A 83 16.59 -5.15 -3.86
CA PHE A 83 17.51 -4.06 -3.53
C PHE A 83 18.70 -3.99 -4.49
N LEU A 84 19.38 -5.12 -4.71
CA LEU A 84 20.58 -5.17 -5.54
C LEU A 84 20.29 -4.75 -6.98
N TYR A 85 19.17 -5.19 -7.56
CA TYR A 85 18.79 -4.81 -8.92
C TYR A 85 18.44 -3.32 -9.03
N VAL A 86 17.69 -2.79 -8.07
CA VAL A 86 17.32 -1.36 -8.04
C VAL A 86 18.56 -0.49 -7.90
N TYR A 87 19.46 -0.82 -6.99
CA TYR A 87 20.68 -0.02 -6.77
C TYR A 87 21.76 -0.28 -7.83
N THR A 88 21.73 -1.42 -8.53
CA THR A 88 22.50 -1.60 -9.76
C THR A 88 22.03 -0.63 -10.83
N ALA A 89 20.71 -0.50 -11.05
CA ALA A 89 20.17 0.50 -11.99
C ALA A 89 20.55 1.93 -11.58
N ALA A 90 20.48 2.25 -10.28
CA ALA A 90 20.92 3.55 -9.75
C ALA A 90 22.42 3.79 -9.97
N TRP A 91 23.26 2.77 -9.80
CA TRP A 91 24.70 2.83 -10.08
C TRP A 91 24.98 3.16 -11.54
N TRP A 92 24.27 2.52 -12.48
CA TRP A 92 24.38 2.83 -13.92
C TRP A 92 23.90 4.25 -14.25
N LEU A 93 22.73 4.66 -13.74
CA LEU A 93 22.18 6.01 -13.95
C LEU A 93 23.09 7.10 -13.38
N SER A 94 23.79 6.81 -12.29
CA SER A 94 24.74 7.72 -11.67
C SER A 94 26.16 7.61 -12.21
N ARG A 95 26.39 6.90 -13.33
CA ARG A 95 27.73 6.71 -13.94
C ARG A 95 28.78 6.24 -12.93
N GLY A 96 28.43 5.22 -12.15
CA GLY A 96 29.32 4.63 -11.15
C GLY A 96 29.21 5.26 -9.76
N GLY A 97 28.10 5.90 -9.41
CA GLY A 97 27.84 6.41 -8.05
C GLY A 97 27.95 7.93 -7.89
N GLN A 98 27.95 8.72 -8.97
CA GLN A 98 27.99 10.18 -8.88
C GLN A 98 26.76 10.72 -8.15
N ILE A 99 27.02 11.42 -7.04
CA ILE A 99 25.98 11.86 -6.10
C ILE A 99 24.93 12.75 -6.78
N LEU A 100 25.33 13.75 -7.57
CA LEU A 100 24.37 14.66 -8.21
C LEU A 100 23.37 13.92 -9.11
N LEU A 101 23.86 12.98 -9.93
CA LEU A 101 23.00 12.17 -10.81
C LEU A 101 22.08 11.25 -10.00
N ALA A 102 22.60 10.67 -8.91
CA ALA A 102 21.79 9.88 -7.99
C ALA A 102 20.70 10.72 -7.31
N GLN A 103 21.02 11.95 -6.86
CA GLN A 103 20.05 12.89 -6.28
C GLN A 103 18.95 13.27 -7.28
N ILE A 104 19.31 13.51 -8.55
CA ILE A 104 18.32 13.77 -9.61
C ILE A 104 17.41 12.54 -9.81
N ALA A 105 17.98 11.34 -9.89
CA ALA A 105 17.19 10.11 -10.03
C ALA A 105 16.23 9.91 -8.83
N PHE A 106 16.70 10.15 -7.61
CA PHE A 106 15.87 10.07 -6.41
C PHE A 106 14.87 11.22 -6.28
N ALA A 107 15.13 12.39 -6.86
CA ALA A 107 14.14 13.45 -6.97
C ALA A 107 12.98 13.04 -7.89
N VAL A 108 13.27 12.37 -9.01
CA VAL A 108 12.22 11.82 -9.88
C VAL A 108 11.41 10.74 -9.13
N LEU A 109 12.09 9.84 -8.41
CA LEU A 109 11.41 8.84 -7.57
C LEU A 109 10.52 9.49 -6.49
N TYR A 110 11.02 10.56 -5.87
CA TYR A 110 10.27 11.34 -4.88
C TYR A 110 9.00 11.93 -5.50
N LEU A 111 9.12 12.66 -6.61
CA LEU A 111 7.98 13.29 -7.28
C LEU A 111 6.96 12.27 -7.79
N ALA A 112 7.42 11.12 -8.29
CA ALA A 112 6.53 10.03 -8.67
C ALA A 112 5.76 9.47 -7.46
N THR A 113 6.45 9.27 -6.33
CA THR A 113 5.82 8.82 -5.08
C THR A 113 4.80 9.84 -4.61
N GLN A 114 5.19 11.11 -4.57
CA GLN A 114 4.35 12.23 -4.14
C GLN A 114 3.11 12.36 -5.03
N ALA A 115 3.24 12.22 -6.34
CA ALA A 115 2.12 12.26 -7.29
C ALA A 115 1.11 11.14 -7.00
N ILE A 116 1.56 9.92 -6.72
CA ILE A 116 0.68 8.80 -6.37
C ILE A 116 -0.04 9.06 -5.05
N VAL A 117 0.68 9.51 -4.02
CA VAL A 117 0.07 9.80 -2.70
C VAL A 117 -0.94 10.93 -2.81
N LEU A 118 -0.62 12.03 -3.48
CA LEU A 118 -1.57 13.13 -3.72
C LEU A 118 -2.79 12.66 -4.51
N TRP A 119 -2.60 11.81 -5.52
CA TRP A 119 -3.71 11.20 -6.25
C TRP A 119 -4.61 10.35 -5.33
N LEU A 120 -4.02 9.54 -4.42
CA LEU A 120 -4.77 8.78 -3.43
C LEU A 120 -5.58 9.68 -2.49
N TYR A 121 -5.01 10.80 -2.05
CA TYR A 121 -5.70 11.81 -1.24
C TYR A 121 -6.92 12.38 -1.98
N VAL A 122 -6.72 12.87 -3.22
CA VAL A 122 -7.80 13.40 -4.08
C VAL A 122 -8.90 12.34 -4.30
N ARG A 123 -8.50 11.08 -4.51
CA ARG A 123 -9.42 9.98 -4.76
C ARG A 123 -10.19 9.55 -3.50
N SER A 124 -9.56 9.65 -2.32
CA SER A 124 -10.15 9.22 -1.05
C SER A 124 -11.35 10.05 -0.65
N ARG A 125 -11.31 11.37 -0.88
CA ARG A 125 -12.28 12.35 -0.37
C ARG A 125 -12.51 12.27 1.14
N ALA A 126 -11.55 11.70 1.87
CA ALA A 126 -11.66 11.43 3.30
C ALA A 126 -11.24 12.65 4.14
N VAL A 127 -10.35 13.49 3.61
CA VAL A 127 -9.79 14.65 4.30
C VAL A 127 -9.86 15.90 3.43
N PRO A 128 -9.90 17.10 4.02
CA PRO A 128 -9.91 18.35 3.26
C PRO A 128 -8.67 18.51 2.38
N PRO A 129 -8.77 19.15 1.20
CA PRO A 129 -7.63 19.45 0.34
C PRO A 129 -6.42 20.05 1.09
N LEU A 130 -6.68 20.96 2.04
CA LEU A 130 -5.63 21.63 2.81
C LEU A 130 -4.69 20.66 3.56
N ALA A 131 -5.15 19.46 3.91
CA ALA A 131 -4.32 18.44 4.56
C ALA A 131 -3.11 18.02 3.70
N MET A 132 -3.22 18.09 2.37
CA MET A 132 -2.11 17.76 1.45
C MET A 132 -0.93 18.72 1.57
N VAL A 133 -1.12 19.93 2.13
CA VAL A 133 0.00 20.87 2.40
C VAL A 133 0.94 20.30 3.46
N LEU A 134 0.39 19.61 4.48
CA LEU A 134 1.17 19.00 5.55
C LEU A 134 2.05 17.86 5.02
N LEU A 135 1.54 17.11 4.04
CA LEU A 135 2.26 16.05 3.34
C LEU A 135 3.52 16.59 2.65
N CYS A 136 3.38 17.67 1.86
CA CYS A 136 4.51 18.33 1.18
C CYS A 136 5.49 19.02 2.16
N SER A 137 5.02 19.44 3.33
CA SER A 137 5.86 20.12 4.33
C SER A 137 6.84 19.18 5.07
N SER A 138 6.90 17.90 4.71
CA SER A 138 7.73 16.90 5.38
C SER A 138 9.22 17.06 5.03
N LYS A 139 9.98 17.74 5.89
CA LYS A 139 11.45 17.79 5.82
C LYS A 139 12.09 16.39 5.77
N ARG A 140 11.43 15.40 6.38
CA ARG A 140 11.95 14.04 6.48
C ARG A 140 11.90 13.30 5.15
N LEU A 141 10.81 13.43 4.38
CA LEU A 141 10.70 12.81 3.06
C LEU A 141 11.78 13.36 2.12
N HIS A 142 11.93 14.69 2.05
CA HIS A 142 13.01 15.34 1.33
C HIS A 142 14.39 14.78 1.69
N SER A 143 14.64 14.61 2.99
CA SER A 143 15.92 14.11 3.46
C SER A 143 16.14 12.63 3.13
N ILE A 144 15.10 11.78 3.19
CA ILE A 144 15.16 10.36 2.83
C ILE A 144 15.51 10.20 1.34
N PHE A 145 14.79 10.90 0.47
CA PHE A 145 14.98 10.77 -0.97
C PHE A 145 16.22 11.54 -1.45
N LEU A 146 16.32 12.83 -1.16
CA LEU A 146 17.27 13.72 -1.84
C LEU A 146 18.64 13.80 -1.16
N LEU A 147 18.71 13.63 0.17
CA LEU A 147 19.94 13.87 0.93
C LEU A 147 20.62 12.59 1.40
N ARG A 148 19.89 11.48 1.46
CA ARG A 148 20.38 10.18 1.97
C ARG A 148 20.24 9.03 0.98
N LEU A 149 19.40 9.19 -0.05
CA LEU A 149 19.22 8.21 -1.13
C LEU A 149 18.82 6.82 -0.58
N PHE A 150 17.95 6.80 0.44
CA PHE A 150 17.64 5.58 1.19
C PHE A 150 16.78 4.59 0.42
N ASN A 151 16.99 3.30 0.72
CA ASN A 151 16.30 2.18 0.09
C ASN A 151 14.76 2.22 0.29
N ASP A 152 14.29 2.94 1.32
CA ASP A 152 12.87 3.19 1.50
C ASP A 152 12.21 3.86 0.30
N GLY A 153 12.91 4.77 -0.40
CA GLY A 153 12.32 5.54 -1.49
C GLY A 153 11.75 4.64 -2.60
N PRO A 154 12.59 3.82 -3.27
CA PRO A 154 12.12 2.87 -4.27
C PRO A 154 11.09 1.86 -3.74
N ALA A 155 11.29 1.34 -2.52
CA ALA A 155 10.36 0.37 -1.92
C ALA A 155 8.96 0.96 -1.72
N MET A 156 8.89 2.18 -1.18
CA MET A 156 7.63 2.86 -0.90
C MET A 156 6.95 3.37 -2.17
N LEU A 157 7.69 3.77 -3.20
CA LEU A 157 7.11 4.05 -4.53
C LEU A 157 6.31 2.84 -5.03
N LEU A 158 6.90 1.65 -4.99
CA LEU A 158 6.21 0.42 -5.40
C LEU A 158 5.03 0.07 -4.48
N ALA A 159 5.16 0.26 -3.17
CA ALA A 159 4.07 0.01 -2.22
C ALA A 159 2.87 0.94 -2.44
N TYR A 160 3.10 2.23 -2.70
CA TYR A 160 2.03 3.19 -3.02
C TYR A 160 1.46 2.97 -4.43
N ALA A 161 2.28 2.60 -5.41
CA ALA A 161 1.79 2.19 -6.73
C ALA A 161 0.88 0.96 -6.62
N ALA A 162 1.27 -0.04 -5.83
CA ALA A 162 0.45 -1.22 -5.54
C ALA A 162 -0.85 -0.84 -4.79
N THR A 163 -0.79 0.11 -3.87
CA THR A 163 -1.98 0.69 -3.22
C THR A 163 -2.92 1.35 -4.24
N ALA A 164 -2.39 2.12 -5.18
CA ALA A 164 -3.18 2.71 -6.26
C ALA A 164 -3.83 1.62 -7.13
N LEU A 165 -3.11 0.54 -7.45
CA LEU A 165 -3.67 -0.61 -8.16
C LEU A 165 -4.78 -1.33 -7.38
N LEU A 166 -4.68 -1.45 -6.06
CA LEU A 166 -5.79 -1.94 -5.22
C LEU A 166 -7.01 -1.05 -5.32
N VAL A 167 -6.83 0.28 -5.24
CA VAL A 167 -7.92 1.26 -5.41
C VAL A 167 -8.53 1.20 -6.81
N LEU A 168 -7.72 0.87 -7.82
CA LEU A 168 -8.14 0.64 -9.21
C LEU A 168 -8.68 -0.78 -9.45
N ARG A 169 -8.79 -1.62 -8.40
CA ARG A 169 -9.31 -3.00 -8.44
C ARG A 169 -8.51 -3.92 -9.38
N ARG A 170 -7.20 -3.69 -9.52
CA ARG A 170 -6.27 -4.54 -10.27
C ARG A 170 -5.54 -5.46 -9.29
N TYR A 171 -6.28 -6.37 -8.65
CA TYR A 171 -5.83 -7.12 -7.47
C TYR A 171 -4.58 -7.96 -7.70
N SER A 172 -4.56 -8.79 -8.76
CA SER A 172 -3.40 -9.65 -9.03
C SER A 172 -2.12 -8.82 -9.23
N VAL A 173 -2.21 -7.73 -10.00
CA VAL A 173 -1.08 -6.84 -10.29
C VAL A 173 -0.66 -6.07 -9.03
N ALA A 174 -1.61 -5.65 -8.19
CA ALA A 174 -1.31 -5.01 -6.93
C ALA A 174 -0.54 -5.94 -5.99
N ILE A 175 -0.94 -7.22 -5.89
CA ILE A 175 -0.23 -8.22 -5.07
C ILE A 175 1.21 -8.42 -5.59
N VAL A 176 1.40 -8.49 -6.91
CA VAL A 176 2.74 -8.54 -7.51
C VAL A 176 3.55 -7.29 -7.18
N GLY A 177 2.94 -6.10 -7.27
CA GLY A 177 3.58 -4.83 -6.91
C GLY A 177 4.00 -4.77 -5.44
N TYR A 178 3.17 -5.26 -4.51
CA TYR A 178 3.53 -5.41 -3.10
C TYR A 178 4.68 -6.40 -2.91
N SER A 179 4.68 -7.54 -3.62
CA SER A 179 5.80 -8.47 -3.60
C SER A 179 7.09 -7.80 -4.09
N ALA A 180 7.04 -7.04 -5.19
CA ALA A 180 8.19 -6.29 -5.69
C ALA A 180 8.68 -5.23 -4.68
N ALA A 181 7.79 -4.58 -3.95
CA ALA A 181 8.17 -3.65 -2.88
C ALA A 181 8.87 -4.39 -1.72
N VAL A 182 8.36 -5.55 -1.31
CA VAL A 182 8.97 -6.42 -0.28
C VAL A 182 10.36 -6.91 -0.71
N SER A 183 10.56 -7.21 -2.00
CA SER A 183 11.87 -7.65 -2.49
C SER A 183 12.95 -6.55 -2.40
N ILE A 184 12.55 -5.29 -2.28
CA ILE A 184 13.46 -4.16 -2.05
C ILE A 184 13.66 -3.92 -0.56
N LYS A 185 12.56 -3.85 0.21
CA LYS A 185 12.61 -3.64 1.65
C LYS A 185 11.48 -4.39 2.34
N MET A 186 11.84 -5.21 3.32
CA MET A 186 10.89 -6.07 4.03
C MET A 186 9.82 -5.33 4.84
N ASN A 187 10.04 -4.07 5.22
CA ASN A 187 9.08 -3.33 6.05
C ASN A 187 7.69 -3.21 5.41
N VAL A 188 7.60 -3.32 4.09
CA VAL A 188 6.33 -3.34 3.37
C VAL A 188 5.46 -4.55 3.80
N LEU A 189 6.03 -5.60 4.38
CA LEU A 189 5.28 -6.72 4.96
C LEU A 189 4.32 -6.28 6.08
N LEU A 190 4.56 -5.14 6.74
CA LEU A 190 3.63 -4.60 7.73
C LEU A 190 2.25 -4.28 7.13
N MET A 191 2.18 -4.05 5.81
CA MET A 191 0.92 -3.82 5.09
C MET A 191 0.21 -5.12 4.70
N ALA A 192 0.89 -6.27 4.72
CA ALA A 192 0.37 -7.52 4.17
C ALA A 192 -0.96 -8.00 4.80
N PRO A 193 -1.18 -7.93 6.13
CA PRO A 193 -2.46 -8.30 6.73
C PRO A 193 -3.62 -7.45 6.19
N SER A 194 -3.40 -6.15 6.01
CA SER A 194 -4.42 -5.24 5.49
C SER A 194 -4.68 -5.42 4.00
N VAL A 195 -3.62 -5.67 3.22
CA VAL A 195 -3.76 -6.01 1.79
C VAL A 195 -4.61 -7.27 1.63
N LEU A 196 -4.36 -8.30 2.45
CA LEU A 196 -5.16 -9.52 2.47
C LEU A 196 -6.63 -9.23 2.76
N ILE A 197 -6.92 -8.42 3.78
CA ILE A 197 -8.32 -8.08 4.13
C ILE A 197 -9.01 -7.32 2.98
N VAL A 198 -8.34 -6.37 2.32
CA VAL A 198 -8.90 -5.68 1.15
C VAL A 198 -9.17 -6.67 0.01
N ALA A 199 -8.23 -7.57 -0.28
CA ALA A 199 -8.39 -8.59 -1.31
C ALA A 199 -9.56 -9.54 -0.99
N LEU A 200 -9.67 -10.04 0.24
CA LEU A 200 -10.78 -10.89 0.68
C LEU A 200 -12.14 -10.20 0.55
N LYS A 201 -12.20 -8.88 0.68
CA LYS A 201 -13.44 -8.11 0.58
C LYS A 201 -13.96 -7.92 -0.83
N ASP A 202 -13.09 -7.79 -1.83
CA ASP A 202 -13.54 -7.39 -3.18
C ASP A 202 -12.88 -8.13 -4.35
N ALA A 203 -11.75 -8.81 -4.12
CA ALA A 203 -11.14 -9.66 -5.14
C ALA A 203 -11.83 -11.02 -5.24
N THR A 204 -11.61 -11.68 -6.37
CA THR A 204 -11.95 -13.10 -6.57
C THR A 204 -10.84 -14.02 -6.06
N PRO A 205 -11.15 -15.28 -5.69
CA PRO A 205 -10.12 -16.26 -5.33
C PRO A 205 -9.05 -16.46 -6.42
N ALA A 206 -9.46 -16.46 -7.69
CA ALA A 206 -8.55 -16.59 -8.82
C ALA A 206 -7.53 -15.44 -8.88
N GLU A 207 -7.96 -14.18 -8.72
CA GLU A 207 -7.05 -13.02 -8.71
C GLU A 207 -6.04 -13.09 -7.57
N VAL A 208 -6.49 -13.50 -6.37
CA VAL A 208 -5.59 -13.64 -5.21
C VAL A 208 -4.57 -14.76 -5.43
N VAL A 209 -5.01 -15.92 -5.92
CA VAL A 209 -4.11 -17.05 -6.22
C VAL A 209 -3.11 -16.67 -7.31
N GLN A 210 -3.58 -16.09 -8.43
CA GLN A 210 -2.72 -15.65 -9.53
C GLN A 210 -1.72 -14.58 -9.08
N GLY A 211 -2.18 -13.56 -8.35
CA GLY A 211 -1.32 -12.51 -7.83
C GLY A 211 -0.27 -13.04 -6.86
N THR A 212 -0.66 -13.95 -5.98
CA THR A 212 0.25 -14.57 -5.00
C THR A 212 1.27 -15.48 -5.70
N ALA A 213 0.84 -16.31 -6.64
CA ALA A 213 1.73 -17.17 -7.42
C ALA A 213 2.73 -16.36 -8.24
N ALA A 214 2.27 -15.33 -8.94
CA ALA A 214 3.14 -14.42 -9.69
C ALA A 214 4.09 -13.63 -8.77
N GLY A 215 3.60 -13.19 -7.61
CA GLY A 215 4.42 -12.52 -6.60
C GLY A 215 5.51 -13.43 -6.02
N ALA A 216 5.20 -14.70 -5.78
CA ALA A 216 6.18 -15.69 -5.34
C ALA A 216 7.20 -16.02 -6.44
N ALA A 217 6.75 -16.17 -7.69
CA ALA A 217 7.62 -16.36 -8.84
C ALA A 217 8.59 -15.18 -9.01
N LEU A 218 8.13 -13.94 -8.78
CA LEU A 218 8.99 -12.76 -8.76
C LEU A 218 10.07 -12.83 -7.68
N GLN A 219 9.72 -13.23 -6.44
CA GLN A 219 10.70 -13.39 -5.36
C GLN A 219 11.75 -14.46 -5.69
N LEU A 220 11.29 -15.61 -6.20
CA LEU A 220 12.17 -16.70 -6.62
C LEU A 220 13.06 -16.28 -7.77
N GLY A 221 12.53 -15.58 -8.77
CA GLY A 221 13.29 -15.08 -9.92
C GLY A 221 14.36 -14.07 -9.53
N LEU A 222 14.01 -13.06 -8.72
CA LEU A 222 14.98 -12.07 -8.24
C LEU A 222 16.04 -12.72 -7.33
N GLY A 223 15.62 -13.64 -6.46
CA GLY A 223 16.49 -14.35 -5.52
C GLY A 223 17.30 -15.49 -6.13
N ALA A 224 16.98 -15.93 -7.35
CA ALA A 224 17.53 -17.15 -7.95
C ALA A 224 19.07 -17.24 -7.92
N PRO A 225 19.84 -16.18 -8.25
CA PRO A 225 21.30 -16.25 -8.22
C PRO A 225 21.86 -16.61 -6.83
N PHE A 226 21.15 -16.24 -5.76
CA PHE A 226 21.57 -16.46 -4.38
C PHE A 226 20.96 -17.73 -3.80
N LEU A 227 19.71 -18.05 -4.16
CA LEU A 227 19.04 -19.27 -3.76
C LEU A 227 19.71 -20.53 -4.35
N LEU A 228 20.22 -20.43 -5.57
CA LEU A 228 20.93 -21.53 -6.24
C LEU A 228 22.37 -21.70 -5.73
N HIS A 229 22.99 -20.63 -5.22
CA HIS A 229 24.39 -20.64 -4.79
C HIS A 229 24.53 -20.89 -3.27
N ALA A 230 23.83 -20.10 -2.44
CA ALA A 230 23.92 -20.16 -0.99
C ALA A 230 22.55 -19.81 -0.34
N PRO A 231 21.54 -20.70 -0.41
CA PRO A 231 20.17 -20.40 0.00
C PRO A 231 20.05 -20.05 1.49
N GLY A 232 20.80 -20.73 2.36
CA GLY A 232 20.81 -20.44 3.79
C GLY A 232 21.37 -19.05 4.12
N ALA A 233 22.40 -18.62 3.39
CA ALA A 233 22.96 -17.28 3.52
C ALA A 233 21.97 -16.21 3.04
N TYR A 234 21.31 -16.45 1.91
CA TYR A 234 20.30 -15.54 1.38
C TYR A 234 19.11 -15.42 2.33
N LEU A 235 18.44 -16.52 2.66
CA LEU A 235 17.24 -16.49 3.50
C LEU A 235 17.53 -15.93 4.91
N GLY A 236 18.68 -16.29 5.49
CA GLY A 236 19.08 -15.80 6.81
C GLY A 236 19.38 -14.30 6.87
N ARG A 237 19.89 -13.71 5.78
CA ARG A 237 20.26 -12.28 5.71
C ARG A 237 19.18 -11.39 5.10
N ALA A 238 18.62 -11.81 3.97
CA ALA A 238 17.56 -11.08 3.27
C ALA A 238 16.29 -10.96 4.12
N PHE A 239 16.00 -11.97 4.96
CA PHE A 239 14.86 -12.03 5.85
C PHE A 239 15.26 -12.21 7.32
N GLU A 240 16.21 -11.40 7.80
CA GLU A 240 16.80 -11.52 9.15
C GLU A 240 15.83 -11.09 10.27
N LEU A 241 14.86 -11.94 10.62
CA LEU A 241 13.87 -11.70 11.67
C LEU A 241 14.45 -11.74 13.09
N SER A 242 15.65 -12.29 13.27
CA SER A 242 16.33 -12.40 14.56
C SER A 242 17.11 -11.14 14.94
N ARG A 243 17.33 -10.20 14.01
CA ARG A 243 18.16 -9.03 14.25
C ARG A 243 17.57 -8.16 15.36
N VAL A 244 18.40 -7.88 16.37
CA VAL A 244 18.12 -6.87 17.38
C VAL A 244 18.89 -5.62 16.97
N PHE A 245 18.18 -4.55 16.65
CA PHE A 245 18.84 -3.26 16.42
C PHE A 245 19.37 -2.72 17.74
N LEU A 246 20.47 -1.98 17.67
CA LEU A 246 21.07 -1.39 18.86
C LEU A 246 20.11 -0.37 19.48
N HIS A 247 19.98 -0.42 20.82
CA HIS A 247 19.08 0.45 21.57
C HIS A 247 19.37 1.94 21.31
N GLN A 248 20.63 2.30 21.03
CA GLN A 248 21.02 3.67 20.69
C GLN A 248 20.30 4.25 19.46
N TRP A 249 20.03 3.43 18.44
CA TRP A 249 19.44 3.86 17.16
C TRP A 249 17.92 3.70 17.11
N SER A 250 17.30 3.06 18.10
CA SER A 250 15.85 2.89 18.13
C SER A 250 15.14 4.19 18.50
N VAL A 251 14.04 4.46 17.80
CA VAL A 251 13.09 5.52 18.16
C VAL A 251 11.96 4.96 18.99
N ASN A 252 11.37 3.86 18.51
CA ASN A 252 10.28 3.22 19.22
C ASN A 252 10.81 2.57 20.50
N LEU A 253 10.03 2.65 21.58
CA LEU A 253 10.37 2.10 22.90
C LEU A 253 11.71 2.57 23.48
N LYS A 254 12.24 3.71 23.02
CA LYS A 254 13.53 4.28 23.47
C LYS A 254 13.56 4.65 24.95
N PHE A 255 12.39 4.85 25.56
CA PHE A 255 12.23 5.12 26.98
C PHE A 255 12.49 3.90 27.87
N LEU A 256 12.56 2.68 27.30
CA LEU A 256 12.86 1.47 28.05
C LEU A 256 14.37 1.32 28.29
N PRO A 257 14.80 0.76 29.43
CA PRO A 257 16.19 0.39 29.62
C PRO A 257 16.67 -0.62 28.57
N GLU A 258 17.95 -0.59 28.21
CA GLU A 258 18.51 -1.45 27.16
C GLU A 258 18.32 -2.95 27.42
N HIS A 259 18.46 -3.39 28.68
CA HIS A 259 18.24 -4.79 29.06
C HIS A 259 16.79 -5.23 28.86
N VAL A 260 15.81 -4.32 29.03
CA VAL A 260 14.39 -4.58 28.73
C VAL A 260 14.16 -4.58 27.23
N PHE A 261 14.70 -3.58 26.53
CA PHE A 261 14.56 -3.42 25.08
C PHE A 261 15.04 -4.65 24.31
N GLN A 262 16.17 -5.23 24.72
CA GLN A 262 16.74 -6.41 24.08
C GLN A 262 16.14 -7.74 24.56
N ALA A 263 15.26 -7.71 25.57
CA ALA A 263 14.72 -8.93 26.16
C ALA A 263 13.83 -9.72 25.19
N ARG A 264 13.97 -11.04 25.19
CA ARG A 264 13.17 -11.95 24.37
C ARG A 264 11.68 -11.90 24.72
N TRP A 265 11.35 -11.73 26.00
CA TRP A 265 9.96 -11.62 26.44
C TRP A 265 9.28 -10.38 25.86
N LEU A 266 9.99 -9.25 25.72
CA LEU A 266 9.44 -8.03 25.13
C LEU A 266 9.13 -8.25 23.64
N ALA A 267 10.04 -8.90 22.91
CA ALA A 267 9.79 -9.24 21.50
C ALA A 267 8.56 -10.15 21.34
N ALA A 268 8.40 -11.15 22.21
CA ALA A 268 7.22 -12.02 22.22
C ALA A 268 5.94 -11.24 22.58
N ALA A 269 5.98 -10.38 23.61
CA ALA A 269 4.84 -9.56 24.01
C ALA A 269 4.39 -8.60 22.90
N LEU A 270 5.33 -7.96 22.21
CA LEU A 270 5.05 -7.09 21.07
C LEU A 270 4.42 -7.86 19.90
N LEU A 271 4.93 -9.07 19.60
CA LEU A 271 4.35 -9.91 18.55
C LEU A 271 2.92 -10.36 18.90
N ILE A 272 2.69 -10.81 20.15
CA ILE A 272 1.35 -11.19 20.62
C ILE A 272 0.40 -9.99 20.56
N GLY A 273 0.84 -8.83 21.05
CA GLY A 273 0.07 -7.59 21.00
C GLY A 273 -0.27 -7.16 19.57
N HIS A 274 0.68 -7.29 18.64
CA HIS A 274 0.48 -7.04 17.22
C HIS A 274 -0.61 -7.93 16.63
N LEU A 275 -0.48 -9.26 16.80
CA LEU A 275 -1.43 -10.23 16.27
C LEU A 275 -2.83 -10.07 16.91
N ALA A 276 -2.89 -9.82 18.21
CA ALA A 276 -4.13 -9.57 18.92
C ALA A 276 -4.82 -8.30 18.40
N THR A 277 -4.08 -7.21 18.22
CA THR A 277 -4.62 -5.94 17.71
C THR A 277 -5.11 -6.08 16.27
N LEU A 278 -4.35 -6.77 15.40
CA LEU A 278 -4.80 -7.09 14.04
C LEU A 278 -6.08 -7.92 14.04
N TRP A 279 -6.18 -8.92 14.91
CA TRP A 279 -7.38 -9.74 15.03
C TRP A 279 -8.59 -8.92 15.51
N LEU A 280 -8.42 -8.05 16.51
CA LEU A 280 -9.47 -7.14 16.99
C LEU A 280 -9.92 -6.19 15.88
N PHE A 281 -9.00 -5.60 15.13
CA PHE A 281 -9.34 -4.74 13.99
C PHE A 281 -10.05 -5.52 12.90
N ALA A 282 -9.58 -6.72 12.54
CA ALA A 282 -10.26 -7.59 11.58
C ALA A 282 -11.69 -7.92 12.03
N ARG A 283 -11.89 -8.23 13.31
CA ARG A 283 -13.19 -8.65 13.87
C ARG A 283 -14.20 -7.52 14.03
N TYR A 284 -13.77 -6.36 14.51
CA TYR A 284 -14.66 -5.29 14.98
C TYR A 284 -14.64 -4.04 14.14
N ARG A 285 -13.63 -3.83 13.28
CA ARG A 285 -13.47 -2.58 12.54
C ARG A 285 -13.42 -2.75 11.04
N TRP A 286 -12.65 -3.70 10.55
CA TRP A 286 -12.46 -3.96 9.13
C TRP A 286 -13.59 -4.83 8.60
N CYS A 287 -13.91 -5.96 9.23
CA CYS A 287 -14.90 -6.93 8.73
C CYS A 287 -16.30 -6.82 9.39
N ASP A 288 -16.59 -5.69 10.03
CA ASP A 288 -17.84 -5.50 10.78
C ASP A 288 -19.08 -5.59 9.88
N LYS A 289 -19.02 -4.95 8.69
CA LYS A 289 -20.12 -4.96 7.71
C LYS A 289 -20.40 -6.34 7.12
N GLU A 290 -19.42 -7.23 7.13
CA GLU A 290 -19.53 -8.61 6.64
C GLU A 290 -19.97 -9.59 7.75
N GLY A 291 -20.21 -9.08 8.96
CA GLY A 291 -20.59 -9.89 10.12
C GLY A 291 -19.43 -10.68 10.72
N GLY A 292 -18.18 -10.24 10.48
CA GLY A 292 -16.95 -10.82 11.02
C GLY A 292 -16.05 -11.47 9.96
N PHE A 293 -14.81 -11.76 10.36
CA PHE A 293 -13.77 -12.32 9.48
C PHE A 293 -14.12 -13.71 8.94
N THR A 294 -14.74 -14.57 9.74
CA THR A 294 -15.11 -15.93 9.31
C THR A 294 -16.16 -15.90 8.20
N LYS A 295 -17.19 -15.06 8.33
CA LYS A 295 -18.21 -14.86 7.29
C LYS A 295 -17.61 -14.27 6.02
N LEU A 296 -16.68 -13.31 6.16
CA LEU A 296 -15.94 -12.77 5.02
C LEU A 296 -15.18 -13.87 4.27
N LEU A 297 -14.48 -14.75 4.99
CA LEU A 297 -13.70 -15.83 4.38
C LEU A 297 -14.61 -16.85 3.67
N THR A 298 -15.71 -17.26 4.30
CA THR A 298 -16.69 -18.15 3.66
C THR A 298 -17.29 -17.52 2.40
N ALA A 299 -17.69 -16.25 2.47
CA ALA A 299 -18.22 -15.52 1.33
C ALA A 299 -17.19 -15.37 0.20
N PHE A 300 -15.92 -15.15 0.53
CA PHE A 300 -14.84 -15.05 -0.45
C PHE A 300 -14.71 -16.32 -1.31
N TRP A 301 -14.67 -17.50 -0.69
CA TRP A 301 -14.59 -18.77 -1.43
C TRP A 301 -15.85 -19.04 -2.26
N GLN A 302 -17.02 -18.62 -1.77
CA GLN A 302 -18.29 -18.75 -2.50
C GLN A 302 -18.38 -17.84 -3.73
N ARG A 303 -17.64 -16.73 -3.80
CA ARG A 303 -17.62 -15.85 -5.00
C ARG A 303 -17.06 -16.53 -6.24
N SER A 304 -16.28 -17.62 -6.09
CA SER A 304 -15.72 -18.38 -7.21
C SER A 304 -16.78 -18.95 -8.16
N GLY A 305 -18.01 -19.15 -7.69
CA GLY A 305 -19.10 -19.75 -8.48
C GLY A 305 -20.02 -18.77 -9.24
N GLN A 306 -19.93 -17.46 -8.99
CA GLN A 306 -20.89 -16.47 -9.53
C GLN A 306 -20.40 -15.72 -10.77
N HIS A 307 -19.08 -15.62 -10.99
CA HIS A 307 -18.53 -14.90 -12.14
C HIS A 307 -18.59 -15.69 -13.46
N THR A 308 -18.71 -17.03 -13.42
CA THR A 308 -18.92 -17.87 -14.60
C THR A 308 -20.37 -17.86 -15.11
N ALA A 309 -21.34 -17.40 -14.31
CA ALA A 309 -22.75 -17.36 -14.70
C ALA A 309 -23.19 -16.01 -15.33
N SER A 310 -22.36 -14.96 -15.24
CA SER A 310 -22.72 -13.60 -15.71
C SER A 310 -22.20 -13.24 -17.10
N THR A 311 -21.50 -14.14 -17.79
CA THR A 311 -21.00 -13.95 -19.17
C THR A 311 -21.94 -14.45 -20.26
N VAL A 312 -23.13 -14.98 -19.94
CA VAL A 312 -24.16 -15.21 -20.97
C VAL A 312 -24.95 -13.91 -21.16
N PRO A 313 -24.89 -13.26 -22.33
CA PRO A 313 -25.80 -12.16 -22.62
C PRO A 313 -27.20 -12.75 -22.61
N ARG A 314 -28.03 -12.35 -21.65
CA ARG A 314 -29.45 -12.69 -21.64
C ARG A 314 -30.07 -12.02 -22.85
N ARG A 315 -30.13 -12.75 -23.97
CA ARG A 315 -30.71 -12.33 -25.25
C ARG A 315 -32.14 -11.88 -24.96
N ARG A 316 -32.36 -10.56 -24.94
CA ARG A 316 -33.68 -9.96 -24.79
C ARG A 316 -34.41 -10.24 -26.10
N ASN A 317 -35.29 -11.25 -26.11
CA ASN A 317 -36.05 -11.65 -27.28
C ASN A 317 -37.21 -10.66 -27.46
N PRO A 318 -37.24 -9.79 -28.49
CA PRO A 318 -38.35 -8.87 -28.70
C PRO A 318 -39.25 -9.47 -29.77
N ARG A 319 -40.16 -10.38 -29.39
CA ARG A 319 -41.28 -10.83 -30.24
C ARG A 319 -42.29 -11.61 -29.41
N ARG A 320 -43.24 -10.88 -28.83
CA ARG A 320 -44.62 -11.33 -28.61
C ARG A 320 -45.49 -10.10 -28.31
N ALA A 321 -45.72 -9.30 -29.34
CA ALA A 321 -46.89 -8.43 -29.38
C ALA A 321 -48.07 -9.33 -29.79
N GLY A 322 -48.66 -9.99 -28.80
CA GLY A 322 -49.98 -10.59 -28.93
C GLY A 322 -51.01 -9.51 -28.67
N LYS A 323 -51.83 -9.22 -29.68
CA LYS A 323 -53.14 -8.61 -29.51
C LYS A 323 -53.90 -9.39 -28.44
N ASP A 324 -54.43 -8.69 -27.43
CA ASP A 324 -55.74 -8.98 -26.85
C ASP A 324 -56.16 -7.78 -25.97
N SER A 325 -57.35 -7.26 -26.25
CA SER A 325 -57.98 -6.13 -25.58
C SER A 325 -58.45 -6.52 -24.16
N PRO A 326 -58.46 -5.59 -23.18
CA PRO A 326 -58.82 -5.92 -21.81
C PRO A 326 -60.35 -5.96 -21.59
N LYS A 327 -60.84 -7.03 -20.94
CA LYS A 327 -62.12 -7.04 -20.23
C LYS A 327 -61.90 -6.57 -18.79
N ALA A 328 -62.86 -5.77 -18.31
CA ALA A 328 -62.85 -5.11 -17.01
C ALA A 328 -62.89 -6.10 -15.83
N GLU A 329 -61.98 -5.93 -14.88
CA GLU A 329 -62.02 -6.55 -13.55
C GLU A 329 -62.05 -5.48 -12.44
N SER A 330 -62.80 -5.81 -11.40
CA SER A 330 -63.29 -4.92 -10.34
C SER A 330 -62.22 -4.32 -9.37
N PRO A 331 -62.54 -3.21 -8.67
CA PRO A 331 -61.55 -2.40 -7.92
C PRO A 331 -61.01 -3.01 -6.62
N GLN A 332 -61.45 -4.20 -6.21
CA GLN A 332 -61.04 -4.81 -4.93
C GLN A 332 -59.83 -5.76 -5.05
N ALA A 333 -59.51 -6.24 -6.26
CA ALA A 333 -58.35 -7.10 -6.51
C ALA A 333 -57.01 -6.31 -6.55
N SER A 334 -57.06 -5.01 -6.85
CA SER A 334 -55.88 -4.15 -7.00
C SER A 334 -55.23 -3.75 -5.67
N VAL A 335 -56.01 -3.65 -4.59
CA VAL A 335 -55.49 -3.25 -3.25
C VAL A 335 -54.77 -4.41 -2.56
N LYS A 336 -55.25 -5.66 -2.74
CA LYS A 336 -54.58 -6.85 -2.19
C LYS A 336 -53.26 -7.12 -2.92
N ALA A 337 -53.24 -7.02 -4.26
CA ALA A 337 -52.02 -7.17 -5.05
C ALA A 337 -50.95 -6.11 -4.72
N ALA A 338 -51.36 -4.85 -4.47
CA ALA A 338 -50.44 -3.78 -4.06
C ALA A 338 -49.87 -4.00 -2.64
N SER A 339 -50.65 -4.58 -1.72
CA SER A 339 -50.18 -4.89 -0.36
C SER A 339 -49.17 -6.05 -0.32
N THR A 340 -49.37 -7.09 -1.14
CA THR A 340 -48.44 -8.22 -1.25
C THR A 340 -47.18 -7.84 -1.99
N ALA A 341 -47.26 -6.94 -2.99
CA ALA A 341 -46.10 -6.36 -3.66
C ALA A 341 -45.26 -5.48 -2.73
N ARG A 342 -45.88 -4.70 -1.83
CA ARG A 342 -45.16 -3.92 -0.80
C ARG A 342 -44.54 -4.80 0.29
N ALA A 343 -45.21 -5.89 0.69
CA ALA A 343 -44.67 -6.85 1.65
C ALA A 343 -43.48 -7.66 1.08
N ASN A 344 -43.51 -7.97 -0.23
CA ASN A 344 -42.36 -8.58 -0.91
C ASN A 344 -41.23 -7.58 -1.22
N ALA A 345 -41.54 -6.32 -1.50
CA ALA A 345 -40.50 -5.27 -1.65
C ALA A 345 -39.71 -5.03 -0.34
N GLY A 346 -40.34 -5.20 0.82
CA GLY A 346 -39.67 -5.14 2.13
C GLY A 346 -38.80 -6.37 2.45
N LYS A 347 -39.06 -7.53 1.81
CA LYS A 347 -38.26 -8.76 1.96
C LYS A 347 -37.19 -8.93 0.88
N GLU A 348 -37.39 -8.36 -0.31
CA GLU A 348 -36.39 -8.35 -1.39
C GLU A 348 -35.26 -7.33 -1.17
N GLN A 349 -35.45 -6.35 -0.27
CA GLN A 349 -34.36 -5.46 0.16
C GLN A 349 -33.31 -6.13 1.05
N HIS A 350 -33.54 -7.36 1.52
CA HIS A 350 -32.60 -8.08 2.39
C HIS A 350 -31.81 -9.20 1.70
N ALA A 351 -31.97 -9.40 0.38
CA ALA A 351 -31.27 -10.46 -0.35
C ALA A 351 -30.83 -10.03 -1.75
N THR A 352 -29.98 -9.02 -1.84
CA THR A 352 -29.13 -8.78 -3.03
C THR A 352 -27.77 -8.23 -2.59
N SER A 353 -26.86 -9.09 -2.12
CA SER A 353 -25.44 -8.73 -1.92
C SER A 353 -24.66 -8.73 -3.26
N SER A 354 -25.28 -8.16 -4.30
CA SER A 354 -24.65 -7.97 -5.61
C SER A 354 -23.66 -6.80 -5.56
N GLY A 355 -22.36 -7.12 -5.44
CA GLY A 355 -21.26 -6.30 -5.95
C GLY A 355 -21.12 -4.86 -5.45
N MET A 356 -21.32 -4.60 -4.16
CA MET A 356 -20.98 -3.27 -3.60
C MET A 356 -19.47 -3.03 -3.67
N ARG A 357 -19.05 -2.11 -4.53
CA ARG A 357 -17.64 -1.73 -4.70
C ARG A 357 -17.11 -1.10 -3.41
N LEU A 358 -15.92 -1.52 -2.97
CA LEU A 358 -15.24 -0.88 -1.85
C LEU A 358 -14.90 0.57 -2.19
N ARG A 359 -15.26 1.49 -1.29
CA ARG A 359 -14.88 2.91 -1.42
C ARG A 359 -13.38 3.07 -1.16
N THR A 360 -12.74 4.01 -1.88
CA THR A 360 -11.30 4.29 -1.74
C THR A 360 -10.92 4.61 -0.30
N GLU A 361 -11.69 5.46 0.38
CA GLU A 361 -11.49 5.78 1.81
C GLU A 361 -11.41 4.53 2.69
N HIS A 362 -12.19 3.49 2.39
CA HIS A 362 -12.24 2.27 3.19
C HIS A 362 -11.03 1.39 2.93
N VAL A 363 -10.61 1.28 1.66
CA VAL A 363 -9.37 0.58 1.28
C VAL A 363 -8.17 1.22 1.98
N LEU A 364 -8.02 2.53 1.88
CA LEU A 364 -6.90 3.26 2.48
C LEU A 364 -6.93 3.17 4.01
N LEU A 365 -8.11 3.31 4.63
CA LEU A 365 -8.23 3.14 6.08
C LEU A 365 -7.73 1.77 6.54
N ILE A 366 -8.12 0.68 5.87
CA ILE A 366 -7.65 -0.68 6.21
C ILE A 366 -6.12 -0.77 6.07
N LEU A 367 -5.57 -0.32 4.93
CA LEU A 367 -4.13 -0.38 4.64
C LEU A 367 -3.30 0.40 5.67
N PHE A 368 -3.62 1.67 5.88
CA PHE A 368 -2.85 2.54 6.79
C PHE A 368 -3.03 2.18 8.25
N SER A 369 -4.22 1.74 8.68
CA SER A 369 -4.41 1.27 10.06
C SER A 369 -3.62 0.00 10.35
N GLY A 370 -3.54 -0.96 9.42
CA GLY A 370 -2.71 -2.15 9.63
C GLY A 370 -1.22 -1.86 9.61
N ASN A 371 -0.76 -0.99 8.70
CA ASN A 371 0.62 -0.53 8.71
C ASN A 371 0.97 0.16 10.04
N PHE A 372 0.06 1.02 10.53
CA PHE A 372 0.21 1.70 11.81
C PHE A 372 0.28 0.73 12.99
N ILE A 373 -0.59 -0.29 13.03
CA ILE A 373 -0.52 -1.37 14.03
C ILE A 373 0.85 -2.04 13.96
N GLY A 374 1.36 -2.34 12.76
CA GLY A 374 2.72 -2.86 12.57
C GLY A 374 3.80 -1.95 13.17
N ILE A 375 3.73 -0.65 12.91
CA ILE A 375 4.66 0.35 13.43
C ILE A 375 4.60 0.42 14.96
N VAL A 376 3.40 0.50 15.56
CA VAL A 376 3.23 0.58 17.02
C VAL A 376 3.93 -0.57 17.74
N PHE A 377 3.79 -1.80 17.22
CA PHE A 377 4.36 -3.00 17.83
C PHE A 377 5.77 -3.34 17.32
N SER A 378 6.35 -2.53 16.43
CA SER A 378 7.73 -2.76 15.97
C SER A 378 8.73 -2.37 17.06
N ARG A 379 9.45 -3.35 17.60
CA ARG A 379 10.45 -3.13 18.66
C ARG A 379 11.47 -2.05 18.32
N THR A 380 11.98 -2.05 17.09
CA THR A 380 12.90 -1.02 16.61
C THR A 380 12.38 -0.44 15.32
N LEU A 381 12.36 0.89 15.27
CA LEU A 381 12.02 1.65 14.09
C LEU A 381 13.03 2.77 13.93
N HIS A 382 13.47 2.99 12.69
CA HIS A 382 14.03 4.26 12.31
C HIS A 382 12.90 5.27 12.15
N TYR A 383 13.18 6.55 12.36
CA TYR A 383 12.18 7.60 12.16
C TYR A 383 11.56 7.62 10.75
N GLN A 384 12.23 7.03 9.76
CA GLN A 384 11.76 6.95 8.37
C GLN A 384 10.36 6.35 8.27
N PHE A 385 10.05 5.36 9.11
CA PHE A 385 8.82 4.58 9.02
C PHE A 385 7.55 5.40 9.29
N TYR A 386 7.63 6.40 10.19
CA TYR A 386 6.52 7.31 10.45
C TYR A 386 6.21 8.23 9.27
N SER A 387 7.19 8.45 8.38
CA SER A 387 6.98 9.25 7.16
C SER A 387 6.05 8.55 6.15
N TRP A 388 5.75 7.27 6.35
CA TRP A 388 4.91 6.44 5.47
C TRP A 388 3.48 6.25 5.99
N LEU A 389 3.13 6.91 7.11
CA LEU A 389 1.74 7.03 7.60
C LEU A 389 0.98 8.19 6.95
N MET A 390 1.63 8.83 5.99
CA MET A 390 1.12 9.89 5.14
C MET A 390 -0.12 9.46 4.38
#